data_AF-A0A419HJ84-F1
#
_entry.id   AF-A0A419HJ84-F1
#
_cell.length_a   1.000
_cell.length_b   1.000
_cell.length_c   1.000
_cell.angle_alpha   90.00
_cell.angle_beta   90.00
_cell.angle_gamma   90.00
#
_symmetry.space_group_name_H-M   'P 1'
#
loop_
_entity.id
_entity.type
_entity.pdbx_description
1 polymer ?
#
loop_
_entity_poly.entity_id
_entity_poly.type
_entity_poly.pdbx_seq_one_letter_code
_entity_poly.pdbx_strand_id
1 'polypeptide(L)'
;MWWLQLSISRLDRLHIRTDAAWAALDAALSRRCVVARAIALVQQDSRLRAAADAAEASPRSGRELAENRLTRILTDVTHPALSAELADAQHRVMLARLVYNDAVTDTRALRATWAVRFFHQAGRAPLPDYFEINDQY
;
A
#
# COMPACT_ATOMS: atom_id res chain seq x y z
N MET A 1 -34.45 14.44 -8.70
CA MET A 1 -33.14 14.88 -8.17
C MET A 1 -32.63 14.06 -6.98
N TRP A 2 -33.32 12.99 -6.52
CA TRP A 2 -32.93 12.19 -5.34
C TRP A 2 -31.87 11.10 -5.63
N TRP A 3 -31.88 10.54 -6.84
CA TRP A 3 -30.95 9.48 -7.26
C TRP A 3 -29.49 9.94 -7.41
N LEU A 4 -29.28 11.23 -7.70
CA LEU A 4 -27.96 11.86 -7.82
C LEU A 4 -27.28 12.08 -6.46
N GLN A 5 -28.05 12.28 -5.39
CA GLN A 5 -27.50 12.46 -4.04
C GLN A 5 -27.06 11.11 -3.44
N LEU A 6 -27.87 10.06 -3.58
CA LEU A 6 -27.54 8.69 -3.13
C LEU A 6 -26.28 8.14 -3.81
N SER A 7 -26.03 8.58 -5.05
CA SER A 7 -24.82 8.23 -5.78
C SER A 7 -23.60 8.91 -5.16
N ILE A 8 -23.61 10.24 -5.04
CA ILE A 8 -22.48 11.01 -4.48
C ILE A 8 -22.06 10.46 -3.10
N SER A 9 -23.00 10.12 -2.21
CA SER A 9 -22.71 9.56 -0.89
C SER A 9 -22.14 8.13 -0.89
N ARG A 10 -22.30 7.36 -1.97
CA ARG A 10 -21.70 6.02 -2.11
C ARG A 10 -20.26 6.11 -2.64
N LEU A 11 -20.02 7.00 -3.60
CA LEU A 11 -18.69 7.23 -4.13
C LEU A 11 -17.75 7.82 -3.06
N ASP A 12 -18.25 8.76 -2.27
CA ASP A 12 -17.52 9.39 -1.18
C ASP A 12 -17.08 8.37 -0.11
N ARG A 13 -17.99 7.49 0.31
CA ARG A 13 -17.67 6.40 1.25
C ARG A 13 -16.60 5.44 0.73
N LEU A 14 -16.57 5.17 -0.58
CA LEU A 14 -15.52 4.34 -1.17
C LEU A 14 -14.19 5.07 -1.21
N HIS A 15 -14.18 6.36 -1.57
CA HIS A 15 -12.97 7.17 -1.56
C HIS A 15 -12.36 7.22 -0.16
N ILE A 16 -13.18 7.51 0.85
CA ILE A 16 -12.79 7.48 2.27
C ILE A 16 -12.24 6.11 2.66
N ARG A 17 -12.89 5.01 2.23
CA ARG A 17 -12.42 3.65 2.55
C ARG A 17 -11.09 3.31 1.89
N THR A 18 -10.91 3.65 0.61
CA THR A 18 -9.64 3.41 -0.11
C THR A 18 -8.51 4.26 0.47
N ASP A 19 -8.77 5.50 0.85
CA ASP A 19 -7.77 6.36 1.48
C ASP A 19 -7.43 5.92 2.90
N ALA A 20 -8.42 5.48 3.68
CA ALA A 20 -8.18 4.89 4.99
C ALA A 20 -7.37 3.59 4.89
N ALA A 21 -7.68 2.73 3.91
CA ALA A 21 -6.93 1.51 3.66
C ALA A 21 -5.50 1.80 3.19
N TRP A 22 -5.32 2.83 2.36
CA TRP A 22 -4.00 3.32 1.97
C TRP A 22 -3.21 3.82 3.19
N ALA A 23 -3.82 4.63 4.06
CA ALA A 23 -3.14 5.13 5.26
C ALA A 23 -2.71 4.00 6.20
N ALA A 24 -3.53 2.95 6.34
CA ALA A 24 -3.18 1.76 7.11
C ALA A 24 -2.01 0.98 6.49
N LEU A 25 -1.98 0.83 5.16
CA LEU A 25 -0.86 0.23 4.43
C LEU A 25 0.42 1.06 4.61
N ASP A 26 0.36 2.37 4.43
CA ASP A 26 1.50 3.27 4.57
C ASP A 26 2.08 3.26 6.00
N ALA A 27 1.23 3.17 7.02
CA ALA A 27 1.67 3.00 8.40
C ALA A 27 2.40 1.67 8.63
N ALA A 28 1.90 0.57 8.06
CA ALA A 28 2.56 -0.75 8.15
C ALA A 28 3.92 -0.74 7.44
N LEU A 29 3.99 -0.13 6.25
CA LEU A 29 5.24 0.05 5.48
C LEU A 29 6.26 0.90 6.25
N SER A 30 5.82 2.01 6.85
CA SER A 30 6.68 2.88 7.65
C SER A 30 7.22 2.15 8.89
N ARG A 31 6.40 1.32 9.56
CA ARG A 31 6.87 0.45 10.64
C ARG A 31 7.96 -0.53 10.17
N ARG A 32 7.79 -1.12 8.98
CA ARG A 32 8.82 -1.98 8.36
C ARG A 32 10.13 -1.23 8.10
N CYS A 33 10.07 0.02 7.64
CA CYS A 33 11.24 0.87 7.43
C CYS A 33 12.00 1.14 8.75
N VAL A 34 11.29 1.34 9.85
CA VAL A 34 11.90 1.49 11.20
C VAL A 34 12.68 0.23 11.60
N VAL A 35 12.10 -0.95 11.41
CA VAL A 35 12.78 -2.23 11.70
C VAL A 35 13.99 -2.42 10.78
N ALA A 36 13.85 -2.14 9.48
CA ALA A 36 14.96 -2.22 8.52
C ALA A 36 16.12 -1.31 8.90
N ARG A 37 15.87 -0.07 9.35
CA ARG A 37 16.90 0.84 9.86
C ARG A 37 17.56 0.34 11.14
N ALA A 38 16.80 -0.27 12.05
CA ALA A 38 17.37 -0.87 13.25
C ALA A 38 18.33 -2.00 12.90
N ILE A 39 17.95 -2.87 11.95
CA ILE A 39 18.84 -3.93 11.44
C ILE A 39 20.08 -3.33 10.77
N ALA A 40 19.91 -2.30 9.92
CA ALA A 40 21.00 -1.60 9.26
C ALA A 40 21.98 -0.96 10.25
N LEU A 41 21.50 -0.50 11.42
CA LEU A 41 22.36 0.02 12.48
C LEU A 41 23.24 -1.06 13.09
N VAL A 42 22.67 -2.22 13.43
CA VAL A 42 23.43 -3.31 14.06
C VAL A 42 24.44 -3.91 13.09
N GLN A 43 24.07 -4.07 11.81
CA GLN A 43 24.94 -4.66 10.78
C GLN A 43 25.86 -3.65 10.09
N GLN A 44 25.74 -2.36 10.42
CA GLN A 44 26.45 -1.26 9.75
C GLN A 44 26.23 -1.23 8.24
N ASP A 45 25.04 -1.67 7.78
CA ASP A 45 24.67 -1.71 6.38
C ASP A 45 24.09 -0.37 5.90
N SER A 46 24.92 0.44 5.25
CA SER A 46 24.52 1.73 4.70
C SER A 46 23.54 1.61 3.52
N ARG A 47 23.56 0.50 2.78
CA ARG A 47 22.65 0.26 1.64
C ARG A 47 21.24 -0.03 2.15
N LEU A 48 21.10 -0.87 3.18
CA LEU A 48 19.81 -1.15 3.80
C LEU A 48 19.19 0.12 4.43
N ARG A 49 20.02 0.93 5.12
CA ARG A 49 19.56 2.22 5.66
C ARG A 49 19.03 3.14 4.56
N ALA A 50 19.82 3.35 3.51
CA ALA A 50 19.44 4.21 2.40
C ALA A 50 18.16 3.73 1.68
N ALA A 51 17.98 2.42 1.53
CA ALA A 51 16.78 1.86 0.94
C ALA A 51 15.53 2.05 1.81
N ALA A 52 15.66 1.91 3.14
CA ALA A 52 14.57 2.17 4.08
C ALA A 52 14.16 3.66 4.07
N ASP A 53 15.13 4.56 4.05
CA ASP A 53 14.88 6.00 3.98
C ASP A 53 14.22 6.40 2.65
N ALA A 54 14.68 5.83 1.54
CA ALA A 54 14.07 6.05 0.22
C ALA A 54 12.64 5.50 0.15
N ALA A 55 12.35 4.35 0.76
CA ALA A 55 11.01 3.79 0.83
C ALA A 55 10.06 4.70 1.61
N GLU A 56 10.45 5.15 2.80
CA GLU A 56 9.63 6.02 3.64
C GLU A 56 9.38 7.41 3.01
N ALA A 57 10.38 7.98 2.34
CA ALA A 57 10.25 9.27 1.66
C ALA A 57 9.47 9.20 0.33
N SER A 58 9.17 8.00 -0.17
CA SER A 58 8.54 7.85 -1.48
C SER A 58 7.05 8.24 -1.44
N PRO A 59 6.57 9.03 -2.42
CA PRO A 59 5.14 9.33 -2.54
C PRO A 59 4.35 8.06 -2.90
N ARG A 60 3.04 8.06 -2.69
CA ARG A 60 2.13 6.93 -2.99
C ARG A 60 2.39 6.27 -4.35
N SER A 61 2.56 7.05 -5.41
CA SER A 61 2.82 6.55 -6.78
C SER A 61 4.17 5.86 -6.95
N GLY A 62 5.18 6.22 -6.15
CA GLY A 62 6.53 5.62 -6.17
C GLY A 62 6.76 4.61 -5.05
N ARG A 63 5.82 4.48 -4.11
CA ARG A 63 5.99 3.72 -2.88
C ARG A 63 6.23 2.24 -3.18
N GLU A 64 5.47 1.66 -4.09
CA GLU A 64 5.60 0.25 -4.46
C GLU A 64 7.02 -0.10 -4.94
N LEU A 65 7.55 0.71 -5.86
CA LEU A 65 8.87 0.50 -6.43
C LEU A 65 9.96 0.61 -5.37
N ALA A 66 9.84 1.55 -4.44
CA ALA A 66 10.80 1.73 -3.36
C ALA A 66 10.71 0.58 -2.33
N GLU A 67 9.51 0.14 -1.98
CA GLU A 67 9.29 -1.01 -1.08
C GLU A 67 9.80 -2.32 -1.70
N ASN A 68 9.66 -2.50 -3.02
CA ASN A 68 10.22 -3.66 -3.75
C ASN A 68 11.75 -3.68 -3.72
N ARG A 69 12.41 -2.51 -3.81
CA ARG A 69 13.86 -2.41 -3.63
C ARG A 69 14.28 -2.76 -2.20
N LEU A 70 13.54 -2.25 -1.21
CA LEU A 70 13.78 -2.57 0.20
C LEU A 70 13.62 -4.07 0.47
N THR A 71 12.54 -4.69 -0.04
CA THR A 71 12.30 -6.14 0.09
C THR A 71 13.49 -6.93 -0.44
N ARG A 72 14.02 -6.61 -1.63
CA ARG A 72 15.16 -7.32 -2.23
C ARG A 72 16.41 -7.28 -1.35
N ILE A 73 16.68 -6.15 -0.71
CA ILE A 73 17.84 -6.03 0.20
C ILE A 73 17.57 -6.82 1.48
N LEU A 74 16.35 -6.77 2.01
CA LEU A 74 15.95 -7.52 3.21
C LEU A 74 16.00 -9.04 3.02
N THR A 75 15.84 -9.56 1.80
CA THR A 75 15.89 -11.01 1.54
C THR A 75 17.25 -11.62 1.92
N ASP A 76 18.33 -10.86 1.75
CA ASP A 76 19.70 -11.32 2.05
C ASP A 76 20.10 -11.06 3.51
N VAL A 77 19.22 -10.42 4.30
CA VAL A 77 19.53 -9.92 5.64
C VAL A 77 19.06 -10.93 6.69
N THR A 78 20.01 -11.55 7.39
CA THR A 78 19.73 -12.42 8.54
C THR A 78 20.07 -11.68 9.84
N HIS A 79 19.09 -11.51 10.75
CA HIS A 79 19.36 -10.93 12.06
C HIS A 79 18.53 -11.58 13.18
N PRO A 80 19.13 -12.45 14.02
CA PRO A 80 18.37 -13.27 14.98
C PRO A 80 17.68 -12.46 16.08
N ALA A 81 18.24 -11.30 16.49
CA ALA A 81 17.63 -10.50 17.56
C ALA A 81 16.46 -9.60 17.09
N LEU A 82 16.27 -9.44 15.77
CA LEU A 82 15.20 -8.61 15.18
C LEU A 82 14.31 -9.41 14.22
N SER A 83 14.47 -10.73 14.16
CA SER A 83 13.71 -11.61 13.28
C SER A 83 12.21 -11.59 13.59
N ALA A 84 11.84 -11.59 14.87
CA ALA A 84 10.44 -11.53 15.29
C ALA A 84 9.78 -10.18 14.93
N GLU A 85 10.47 -9.06 15.18
CA GLU A 85 9.99 -7.72 14.82
C GLU A 85 9.87 -7.55 13.30
N LEU A 86 10.84 -8.08 12.54
CA LEU A 86 10.78 -8.06 11.08
C LEU A 86 9.62 -8.91 10.55
N ALA A 87 9.41 -10.10 11.11
CA ALA A 87 8.30 -10.98 10.75
C ALA A 87 6.94 -10.35 11.07
N ASP A 88 6.78 -9.72 12.24
CA ASP A 88 5.56 -8.99 12.61
C ASP A 88 5.31 -7.83 11.64
N ALA A 89 6.34 -7.03 11.33
CA ALA A 89 6.22 -5.93 10.38
C ALA A 89 5.84 -6.42 8.97
N GLN A 90 6.46 -7.50 8.48
CA GLN A 90 6.12 -8.13 7.20
C GLN A 90 4.68 -8.64 7.19
N HIS A 91 4.23 -9.28 8.27
CA HIS A 91 2.87 -9.79 8.39
C HIS A 91 1.83 -8.66 8.36
N ARG A 92 2.08 -7.55 9.07
CA ARG A 92 1.20 -6.37 9.03
C ARG A 92 1.11 -5.76 7.63
N VAL A 93 2.23 -5.68 6.91
CA VAL A 93 2.26 -5.20 5.52
C VAL A 93 1.42 -6.10 4.62
N MET A 94 1.58 -7.43 4.74
CA MET A 94 0.78 -8.41 4.00
C MET A 94 -0.72 -8.22 4.23
N LEU A 95 -1.15 -8.12 5.50
CA LEU A 95 -2.56 -7.91 5.85
C LEU A 95 -3.09 -6.56 5.33
N ALA A 96 -2.32 -5.49 5.51
CA ALA A 96 -2.73 -4.16 5.07
C ALA A 96 -2.82 -4.06 3.54
N ARG A 97 -1.90 -4.71 2.81
CA ARG A 97 -1.95 -4.81 1.35
C ARG A 97 -3.22 -5.50 0.87
N LEU A 98 -3.60 -6.59 1.55
CA LEU A 98 -4.81 -7.34 1.23
C LEU A 98 -6.06 -6.46 1.42
N VAL A 99 -6.17 -5.78 2.55
CA VAL A 99 -7.29 -4.84 2.83
C VAL A 99 -7.33 -3.69 1.82
N TYR A 100 -6.17 -3.13 1.46
CA TYR A 100 -6.08 -2.08 0.45
C TYR A 100 -6.54 -2.57 -0.94
N ASN A 101 -6.06 -3.73 -1.38
CA ASN A 101 -6.41 -4.30 -2.68
C ASN A 101 -7.90 -4.68 -2.75
N ASP A 102 -8.51 -5.14 -1.65
CA ASP A 102 -9.95 -5.36 -1.56
C ASP A 102 -10.72 -4.03 -1.70
N ALA A 103 -10.28 -2.97 -1.02
CA ALA A 103 -10.90 -1.65 -1.14
C ALA A 103 -10.78 -1.06 -2.56
N VAL A 104 -9.66 -1.32 -3.26
CA VAL A 104 -9.47 -0.95 -4.68
C VAL A 104 -10.43 -1.73 -5.57
N THR A 105 -10.57 -3.04 -5.33
CA THR A 105 -11.46 -3.92 -6.10
C THR A 105 -12.92 -3.50 -5.95
N ASP A 106 -13.39 -3.25 -4.73
CA ASP A 106 -14.74 -2.74 -4.44
C ASP A 106 -15.00 -1.42 -5.19
N THR A 107 -14.02 -0.52 -5.19
CA THR A 107 -14.12 0.78 -5.85
C THR A 107 -14.19 0.67 -7.37
N ARG A 108 -13.39 -0.22 -7.96
CA ARG A 108 -13.40 -0.49 -9.41
C ARG A 108 -14.73 -1.14 -9.84
N ALA A 109 -15.23 -2.14 -9.11
CA ALA A 109 -16.47 -2.83 -9.42
C ALA A 109 -17.70 -1.90 -9.37
N LEU A 110 -17.80 -1.03 -8.36
CA LEU A 110 -18.89 -0.07 -8.27
C LEU A 110 -18.84 0.97 -9.39
N ARG A 111 -17.64 1.51 -9.69
CA ARG A 111 -17.45 2.45 -10.80
C ARG A 111 -17.79 1.83 -12.15
N ALA A 112 -17.45 0.56 -12.39
CA ALA A 112 -17.83 -0.14 -13.62
C ALA A 112 -19.36 -0.25 -13.76
N THR A 113 -20.05 -0.66 -12.69
CA THR A 113 -21.53 -0.76 -12.66
C THR A 113 -22.20 0.59 -12.93
N TRP A 114 -21.63 1.67 -12.40
CA TRP A 114 -22.13 3.02 -12.63
C TRP A 114 -21.78 3.60 -13.98
N ALA A 115 -20.58 3.32 -14.50
CA ALA A 115 -20.17 3.73 -15.83
C ALA A 115 -21.10 3.09 -16.87
N VAL A 116 -21.49 1.84 -16.70
CA VAL A 116 -22.50 1.22 -17.57
C VAL A 116 -23.88 1.90 -17.40
N ARG A 117 -24.29 2.23 -16.18
CA ARG A 117 -25.61 2.83 -15.90
C ARG A 117 -25.76 4.30 -16.31
N PHE A 118 -24.70 5.09 -16.26
CA PHE A 118 -24.73 6.54 -16.50
C PHE A 118 -23.86 6.99 -17.67
N PHE A 119 -22.83 6.22 -18.01
CA PHE A 119 -21.80 6.60 -18.95
C PHE A 119 -21.63 5.59 -20.10
N HIS A 120 -22.73 5.29 -20.78
CA HIS A 120 -22.58 5.13 -22.23
C HIS A 120 -22.07 6.43 -22.90
N GLN A 121 -21.98 7.57 -22.18
CA GLN A 121 -21.51 8.85 -22.73
C GLN A 121 -20.50 9.75 -21.97
N ALA A 122 -20.11 9.61 -20.69
CA ALA A 122 -19.29 10.70 -20.08
C ALA A 122 -18.47 10.44 -18.79
N GLY A 123 -17.29 9.79 -18.77
CA GLY A 123 -16.47 9.98 -17.55
C GLY A 123 -15.11 9.34 -17.44
N ARG A 124 -14.05 10.14 -17.60
CA ARG A 124 -12.61 9.81 -17.55
C ARG A 124 -11.96 10.08 -16.18
N ALA A 125 -12.57 9.70 -15.05
CA ALA A 125 -11.88 9.82 -13.76
C ALA A 125 -10.87 8.65 -13.59
N PRO A 126 -9.58 8.92 -13.29
CA PRO A 126 -8.58 7.86 -13.13
C PRO A 126 -8.97 6.91 -11.98
N LEU A 127 -8.75 5.61 -12.20
CA LEU A 127 -9.05 4.55 -11.25
C LEU A 127 -7.87 4.38 -10.28
N PRO A 128 -8.11 3.97 -9.03
CA PRO A 128 -7.03 3.60 -8.12
C PRO A 128 -6.30 2.35 -8.64
N ASP A 129 -4.97 2.32 -8.47
CA ASP A 129 -4.11 1.22 -8.89
C ASP A 129 -3.82 0.25 -7.73
N TYR A 130 -3.63 -1.03 -8.10
CA TYR A 130 -3.24 -2.10 -7.18
C TYR A 130 -1.84 -1.86 -6.64
N PHE A 131 -1.56 -2.40 -5.46
CA PHE A 131 -0.22 -2.35 -4.86
C PHE A 131 0.38 -3.76 -4.83
N GLU A 132 1.48 -3.96 -5.56
CA GLU A 132 2.16 -5.25 -5.72
C GLU A 132 3.56 -5.22 -5.09
N ILE A 133 3.76 -5.95 -3.99
CA ILE A 133 5.12 -6.23 -3.49
C ILE A 133 5.51 -7.64 -3.93
N ASN A 134 6.69 -7.77 -4.52
CA ASN A 134 7.34 -9.05 -4.81
C ASN A 134 7.84 -9.70 -3.51
N ASP A 135 6.92 -10.22 -2.70
CA ASP A 135 7.23 -11.07 -1.55
C ASP A 135 7.15 -12.53 -2.02
N GLN A 136 8.19 -13.01 -2.71
CA GLN A 136 8.37 -14.45 -2.89
C GLN A 136 9.00 -14.99 -1.60
N TYR A 137 8.20 -15.70 -0.81
CA TYR A 137 8.59 -16.40 0.42
C TYR A 137 9.67 -17.45 0.17
#